data_AF-X1VM71-F1
#
_entry.id   AF-X1VM71-F1
#
_cell.length_a   1.000
_cell.length_b   1.000
_cell.length_c   1.000
_cell.angle_alpha   90.00
_cell.angle_beta   90.00
_cell.angle_gamma   90.00
#
_symmetry.space_group_name_H-M   'P 1'
#
loop_
_entity.id
_entity.type
_entity.pdbx_description
1 polymer ?
#
loop_
_entity_poly.entity_id
_entity_poly.type
_entity_poly.pdbx_seq_one_letter_code
_entity_poly.pdbx_strand_id
1 'polypeptide(L)' 'AVQRTKLSKLLQIPEHYEILLVLALGKPREKVTLETVGPDGDIKYWRDKDQVHHVPKRKLDDIIVG' A
#
# COMPACT_ATOMS: atom_id res chain seq x y z
N ALA A 1 9.95 2.49 -4.99
CA ALA A 1 10.26 1.06 -4.75
C ALA A 1 11.31 0.92 -3.64
N VAL A 2 11.34 -0.20 -2.91
CA VAL A 2 12.34 -0.48 -1.85
C VAL A 2 13.74 -0.62 -2.48
N GLN A 3 14.73 0.10 -1.94
CA GLN A 3 16.13 0.08 -2.42
C GLN A 3 16.91 -1.11 -1.84
N ARG A 4 16.54 -2.33 -2.24
CA ARG A 4 17.05 -3.59 -1.63
C ARG A 4 18.58 -3.66 -1.56
N THR A 5 19.28 -3.48 -2.68
CA THR A 5 20.76 -3.55 -2.73
C THR A 5 21.42 -2.55 -1.78
N LYS A 6 20.89 -1.32 -1.68
CA LYS A 6 21.44 -0.29 -0.80
C LYS A 6 21.16 -0.62 0.66
N LEU A 7 19.95 -1.07 0.98
CA LEU A 7 19.55 -1.45 2.34
C LEU A 7 20.33 -2.67 2.83
N SER A 8 20.49 -3.72 2.02
CA SER A 8 21.26 -4.91 2.41
C SER A 8 22.70 -4.56 2.77
N LYS A 9 23.34 -3.68 1.98
CA LYS A 9 24.70 -3.19 2.28
C LYS A 9 24.77 -2.37 3.57
N LEU A 10 23.86 -1.41 3.75
CA LEU A 10 23.84 -0.53 4.92
C LEU A 10 23.54 -1.26 6.23
N LEU A 11 22.63 -2.24 6.17
CA LEU A 11 22.21 -3.04 7.31
C LEU A 11 23.06 -4.30 7.50
N GLN A 12 24.09 -4.49 6.68
CA GLN A 12 25.00 -5.64 6.72
C GLN A 12 24.27 -6.99 6.69
N ILE A 13 23.25 -7.10 5.83
CA ILE A 13 22.47 -8.33 5.68
C ILE A 13 23.34 -9.37 4.95
N PRO A 14 23.55 -10.58 5.53
CA PRO A 14 24.28 -11.66 4.87
C PRO A 14 23.68 -12.05 3.52
N GLU A 15 24.52 -12.47 2.57
CA GLU A 15 24.11 -12.73 1.17
C GLU A 15 23.06 -13.85 1.00
N HIS A 16 22.93 -14.74 1.99
CA HIS A 16 21.94 -15.81 1.98
C HIS A 16 20.55 -15.38 2.50
N TYR A 17 20.38 -14.11 2.89
CA TYR A 17 19.10 -13.54 3.30
C TYR A 17 18.57 -12.54 2.27
N GLU A 18 17.25 -12.47 2.14
CA GLU A 18 16.55 -11.55 1.25
C GLU A 18 15.63 -10.59 2.02
N ILE A 19 15.63 -9.31 1.64
CA ILE A 19 14.62 -8.35 2.10
C ILE A 19 13.31 -8.58 1.33
N LEU A 20 12.39 -9.31 1.95
CA LEU A 20 11.04 -9.50 1.41
C LEU A 20 10.27 -8.18 1.36
N LEU A 21 10.18 -7.50 2.50
CA LEU A 21 9.37 -6.29 2.70
C LEU A 21 10.06 -5.31 3.65
N VAL A 22 9.62 -4.04 3.59
CA VAL A 22 9.94 -3.01 4.58
C VAL A 22 8.62 -2.40 5.05
N LEU A 23 8.37 -2.46 6.35
CA LEU A 23 7.19 -1.86 6.96
C LEU A 23 7.56 -0.51 7.57
N ALA A 24 7.08 0.59 6.97
CA ALA A 24 7.25 1.92 7.53
C ALA A 24 6.23 2.13 8.66
N LEU A 25 6.72 2.54 9.84
CA LEU A 25 5.90 2.81 11.02
C LEU A 25 6.08 4.26 11.46
N GLY A 26 5.00 4.88 11.94
CA GLY A 26 4.99 6.25 12.42
C GLY A 26 3.60 6.70 12.79
N LYS A 27 3.50 7.87 13.44
CA LYS A 27 2.20 8.50 13.71
C LYS A 27 1.58 8.95 12.38
N PRO A 28 0.29 8.63 12.10
CA PRO A 28 -0.38 9.08 10.88
C PRO A 28 -0.37 10.61 10.76
N ARG A 29 -0.07 11.10 9.55
CA ARG A 29 -0.10 12.54 9.21
C ARG A 29 -1.18 12.89 8.17
N GLU A 30 -1.76 11.90 7.51
CA GLU A 30 -2.80 12.09 6.50
C GLU A 30 -4.12 11.40 6.91
N LYS A 31 -5.23 11.90 6.37
CA LYS A 31 -6.55 11.27 6.51
C LYS A 31 -6.74 10.28 5.36
N VAL A 32 -7.18 9.07 5.68
CA VAL A 32 -7.48 8.02 4.71
C VAL A 32 -8.97 7.70 4.77
N THR A 33 -9.61 7.63 3.60
CA THR A 33 -11.02 7.25 3.46
C THR A 33 -11.14 6.06 2.53
N LEU A 34 -11.93 5.07 2.91
CA LEU A 34 -12.26 3.94 2.06
C LEU A 34 -13.45 4.31 1.17
N GLU A 35 -13.33 4.01 -0.12
CA GLU A 35 -14.41 4.15 -1.08
C GLU A 35 -14.85 2.77 -1.56
N THR A 36 -16.10 2.64 -1.98
CA THR A 36 -16.54 1.45 -2.71
C THR A 36 -16.13 1.58 -4.17
N VAL A 37 -15.55 0.53 -4.75
CA VAL A 37 -15.21 0.50 -6.18
C VAL A 37 -16.45 0.76 -7.04
N GLY A 38 -16.32 1.67 -8.01
CA GLY A 38 -17.38 2.05 -8.93
C GLY A 38 -17.60 1.04 -10.07
N PRO A 39 -18.59 1.29 -10.94
CA PRO A 39 -18.90 0.39 -12.06
C PRO A 39 -17.76 0.22 -13.09
N ASP A 40 -16.83 1.17 -13.15
CA ASP A 40 -15.64 1.12 -14.00
C ASP A 40 -14.53 0.20 -13.45
N GLY A 41 -14.67 -0.24 -12.19
CA GLY A 41 -13.74 -1.16 -11.55
C GLY A 41 -12.40 -0.54 -11.17
N ASP A 42 -12.24 0.79 -11.19
CA ASP A 42 -10.95 1.41 -10.88
C ASP A 42 -10.60 1.24 -9.39
N ILE A 43 -9.38 0.75 -9.14
CA ILE A 43 -8.83 0.49 -7.82
C ILE A 43 -7.67 1.43 -7.47
N LYS A 44 -7.30 2.34 -8.38
CA LYS A 44 -6.24 3.32 -8.13
C LYS A 44 -6.67 4.26 -7.02
N TYR A 45 -5.81 4.38 -6.01
CA TYR A 45 -5.96 5.41 -5.01
C TYR A 45 -5.76 6.79 -5.63
N TRP A 46 -6.37 7.81 -5.03
CA TRP A 46 -6.25 9.19 -5.46
C TRP A 46 -6.32 10.13 -4.26
N ARG A 47 -6.00 11.41 -4.48
CA ARG A 47 -6.11 12.46 -3.46
C ARG A 47 -7.10 13.51 -3.91
N ASP A 48 -7.94 13.95 -2.98
CA ASP A 48 -8.87 15.04 -3.23
C ASP A 48 -8.22 16.42 -3.04
N LYS A 49 -9.01 17.48 -3.23
CA LYS A 49 -8.59 18.88 -3.04
C LYS A 49 -8.15 19.18 -1.60
N ASP A 50 -8.65 18.42 -0.62
CA ASP A 50 -8.37 18.56 0.81
C ASP A 50 -7.23 17.62 1.26
N GLN A 51 -6.54 16.98 0.30
CA GLN A 51 -5.43 16.03 0.50
C GLN A 51 -5.82 14.75 1.26
N VAL A 52 -7.11 14.40 1.30
CA VAL A 52 -7.57 13.10 1.81
C VAL A 52 -7.17 12.01 0.82
N HIS A 53 -6.64 10.91 1.34
CA HIS A 53 -6.24 9.76 0.54
C HIS A 53 -7.43 8.80 0.40
N HIS A 54 -8.01 8.73 -0.79
CA HIS A 54 -9.15 7.85 -1.09
C HIS A 54 -8.65 6.52 -1.63
N VAL A 55 -9.11 5.42 -1.02
CA VAL A 55 -8.71 4.06 -1.38
C VAL A 55 -9.95 3.25 -1.78
N PRO A 56 -10.18 3.02 -3.08
CA PRO A 56 -11.26 2.16 -3.54
C PRO A 56 -11.06 0.71 -3.11
N LYS A 57 -12.11 0.10 -2.55
CA LYS A 57 -12.17 -1.31 -2.13
C LYS A 57 -13.36 -2.01 -2.74
N ARG A 58 -13.15 -3.26 -3.18
CA ARG A 58 -14.22 -4.17 -3.63
C ARG A 58 -15.15 -4.49 -2.47
N LYS A 59 -16.43 -4.70 -2.75
CA LYS A 59 -17.37 -5.19 -1.75
C LYS A 59 -17.06 -6.63 -1.41
N LEU A 60 -17.55 -7.09 -0.27
CA LEU A 60 -17.40 -8.48 0.17
C LEU A 60 -17.99 -9.46 -0.85
N ASP A 61 -19.19 -9.16 -1.36
CA ASP A 61 -19.87 -10.01 -2.34
C ASP A 61 -19.11 -10.13 -3.67
N ASP A 62 -18.22 -9.18 -3.99
CA ASP A 62 -17.40 -9.22 -5.20
C ASP A 62 -16.17 -10.14 -5.06
N ILE A 63 -15.85 -10.59 -3.84
CA ILE A 63 -14.64 -11.38 -3.55
C ILE A 63 -14.94 -12.78 -3.01
N ILE A 64 -16.18 -13.06 -2.59
CA ILE A 64 -16.60 -14.41 -2.22
C ILE A 64 -16.96 -15.17 -3.50
N VAL A 65 -16.18 -16.20 -3.81
CA VAL A 65 -16.45 -17.15 -4.90
C VAL A 65 -16.83 -18.50 -4.29
N GLY A 66 -17.90 -19.11 -4.79
CA GLY A 66 -18.44 -20.40 -4.35
C GLY A 66 -18.95 -21.22 -5.53
#